data_AF-A0A0J8DBE1-F1
#
_entry.id   AF-A0A0J8DBE1-F1
#
_cell.length_a   1.000
_cell.length_b   1.000
_cell.length_c   1.000
_cell.angle_alpha   90.00
_cell.angle_beta   90.00
_cell.angle_gamma   90.00
#
_symmetry.space_group_name_H-M   'P 1'
#
loop_
_entity.id
_entity.type
_entity.pdbx_description
1 polymer ?
#
loop_
_entity_poly.entity_id
_entity_poly.type
_entity_poly.pdbx_seq_one_letter_code
_entity_poly.pdbx_strand_id
1 'polypeptide(L)'
;MKSRKHILFFCASIILYIVINSLYIYHYYKVINLDSISTHLVIQFNTIGKYVLGLLKDLQSTIFKSDIFKNIMLFALIIYLVSCYDIIKKLFEIIKSIRKIGVNGIEICMEGLKENLEDQNEVVEKLKEVKEPNESEKEEIKLEEDKKKVKQLMLDCPSIVNIIDKFINLGYRSIKIPLSYVPSKYKVEDLEKIFQIEIKKSMIQLDKIKPEISAIVADTFRELESMGIIYRGS
;
A
#
# COMPACT_ATOMS: atom_id res chain seq x y z
N MET A 1 40.18 6.20 4.78
CA MET A 1 40.40 5.23 5.89
C MET A 1 39.58 3.93 5.80
N LYS A 2 38.37 3.91 5.23
CA LYS A 2 37.56 2.67 5.07
C LYS A 2 38.22 1.59 4.19
N SER A 3 38.84 1.97 3.07
CA SER A 3 39.47 1.02 2.11
C SER A 3 40.59 0.16 2.72
N ARG A 4 41.47 0.71 3.57
CA ARG A 4 42.57 -0.05 4.20
C ARG A 4 42.09 -1.17 5.14
N LYS A 5 40.96 -0.97 5.82
CA LYS A 5 40.37 -2.00 6.70
C LYS A 5 39.82 -3.18 5.89
N HIS A 6 39.21 -2.93 4.73
CA HIS A 6 38.74 -3.98 3.83
C HIS A 6 39.90 -4.78 3.23
N ILE A 7 40.98 -4.12 2.85
CA ILE A 7 42.19 -4.80 2.34
C ILE A 7 42.83 -5.68 3.42
N LEU A 8 42.97 -5.17 4.65
CA LEU A 8 43.50 -5.96 5.76
C LEU A 8 42.61 -7.16 6.10
N PHE A 9 41.29 -6.98 6.10
CA PHE A 9 40.35 -8.07 6.33
C PHE A 9 40.42 -9.13 5.24
N PHE A 10 40.56 -8.72 3.97
CA PHE A 10 40.73 -9.63 2.84
C PHE A 10 42.05 -10.41 2.90
N CYS A 11 43.16 -9.74 3.25
CA CYS A 11 44.43 -10.44 3.45
C CYS A 11 44.35 -11.44 4.62
N ALA A 12 43.70 -11.05 5.73
CA ALA A 12 43.51 -11.93 6.89
C ALA A 12 42.65 -13.15 6.55
N SER A 13 41.60 -12.99 5.74
CA SER A 13 40.75 -14.11 5.33
C SER A 13 41.46 -15.09 4.39
N ILE A 14 42.33 -14.60 3.49
CA ILE A 14 43.18 -15.45 2.64
C ILE A 14 44.16 -16.26 3.48
N ILE A 15 44.83 -15.62 4.44
CA ILE A 15 45.78 -16.30 5.32
C ILE A 15 45.07 -17.38 6.14
N LEU A 16 43.92 -17.04 6.74
CA LEU A 16 43.11 -17.99 7.49
C LEU A 16 42.69 -19.19 6.62
N TYR A 17 42.28 -18.93 5.38
CA TYR A 17 41.92 -19.97 4.42
C TYR A 17 43.09 -20.92 4.12
N ILE A 18 44.29 -20.37 3.86
CA ILE A 18 45.51 -21.17 3.59
C ILE A 18 45.85 -22.05 4.80
N VAL A 19 45.74 -21.52 6.02
CA VAL A 19 45.99 -22.27 7.27
C VAL A 19 45.00 -23.44 7.41
N ILE A 20 43.71 -23.19 7.21
CA ILE A 20 42.68 -24.24 7.28
C ILE A 20 42.91 -25.32 6.22
N ASN A 21 43.26 -24.92 4.99
CA ASN A 21 43.55 -25.87 3.90
C ASN A 21 44.79 -26.72 4.21
N SER A 22 45.84 -26.10 4.75
CA SER A 22 47.07 -26.79 5.14
C SER A 22 46.81 -27.79 6.27
N LEU A 23 46.00 -27.43 7.27
CA LEU A 23 45.58 -28.33 8.34
C LEU A 23 44.76 -29.51 7.80
N TYR A 24 43.84 -29.26 6.87
CA TYR A 24 43.05 -30.31 6.21
C TYR A 24 43.95 -31.29 5.45
N ILE A 25 44.88 -30.79 4.63
CA ILE A 25 45.81 -31.62 3.86
C ILE A 25 46.71 -32.42 4.79
N TYR A 26 47.22 -31.80 5.85
CA TYR A 26 48.03 -32.47 6.86
C TYR A 26 47.28 -33.60 7.55
N HIS A 27 46.03 -33.36 7.95
CA HIS A 27 45.22 -34.34 8.67
C HIS A 27 44.87 -35.57 7.81
N TYR A 28 44.51 -35.38 6.54
CA TYR A 28 44.03 -36.45 5.67
C TYR A 28 45.13 -37.11 4.84
N TYR A 29 46.14 -36.36 4.39
CA TYR A 29 47.14 -36.83 3.43
C TYR A 29 48.56 -36.93 4.02
N LYS A 30 48.78 -36.43 5.25
CA LYS A 30 50.02 -36.52 6.05
C LYS A 30 51.31 -35.97 5.39
N VAL A 31 51.23 -35.47 4.16
CA VAL A 31 52.33 -34.88 3.39
C VAL A 31 51.86 -33.56 2.79
N ILE A 32 52.46 -32.45 3.25
CA ILE A 32 52.18 -31.12 2.71
C ILE A 32 53.23 -30.82 1.64
N ASN A 33 52.90 -31.13 0.39
CA ASN A 33 53.67 -30.69 -0.77
C ASN A 33 52.90 -29.61 -1.53
N LEU A 34 53.62 -28.69 -2.18
CA LEU A 34 53.02 -27.61 -3.00
C LEU A 34 52.11 -28.19 -4.10
N ASP A 35 52.50 -29.32 -4.69
CA ASP A 35 51.69 -30.01 -5.70
C ASP A 35 50.37 -30.54 -5.14
N SER A 36 50.37 -31.02 -3.89
CA SER A 36 49.16 -31.48 -3.19
C SER A 36 48.24 -30.30 -2.89
N ILE A 37 48.79 -29.19 -2.38
CA ILE A 37 48.04 -27.94 -2.15
C ILE A 37 47.41 -27.43 -3.45
N SER A 38 48.18 -27.36 -4.53
CA SER A 38 47.70 -26.92 -5.84
C SER A 38 46.58 -27.81 -6.37
N THR A 39 46.76 -29.13 -6.31
CA THR A 39 45.77 -30.11 -6.75
C THR A 39 44.45 -29.96 -5.98
N HIS A 40 44.51 -29.83 -4.66
CA HIS A 40 43.31 -29.66 -3.84
C HIS A 40 42.63 -28.30 -4.02
N LEU A 41 43.39 -27.23 -4.26
CA LEU A 41 42.81 -25.94 -4.64
C LEU A 41 42.07 -26.04 -5.98
N VAL A 42 42.63 -26.70 -6.99
CA VAL A 42 41.96 -26.93 -8.27
C VAL A 42 40.68 -27.75 -8.10
N ILE A 43 40.70 -28.81 -7.28
CA ILE A 43 39.51 -29.62 -6.97
C ILE A 43 38.44 -28.77 -6.27
N GLN A 44 38.83 -27.95 -5.29
CA GLN A 44 37.91 -27.05 -4.58
C GLN A 44 37.30 -26.01 -5.53
N PHE A 45 38.11 -25.36 -6.38
CA PHE A 45 37.63 -24.42 -7.38
C PHE A 45 36.65 -25.08 -8.37
N ASN A 46 36.97 -26.27 -8.87
CA ASN A 46 36.09 -27.02 -9.76
C ASN A 46 34.78 -27.42 -9.05
N THR A 47 34.85 -27.77 -7.77
CA THR A 47 33.67 -28.11 -6.97
C THR A 47 32.77 -26.90 -6.76
N ILE A 48 33.35 -25.76 -6.36
CA ILE A 48 32.65 -24.49 -6.23
C ILE A 48 32.04 -24.09 -7.58
N GLY A 49 32.79 -24.21 -8.67
CA GLY A 49 32.33 -23.93 -10.03
C GLY A 49 31.12 -24.78 -10.42
N LYS A 50 31.13 -26.08 -10.11
CA LYS A 50 29.97 -26.96 -10.32
C LYS A 50 28.74 -26.50 -9.53
N TYR A 51 28.90 -26.12 -8.26
CA TYR A 51 27.79 -25.60 -7.46
C TYR A 51 27.25 -24.29 -8.02
N VAL A 52 28.11 -23.35 -8.40
CA VAL A 52 27.71 -22.07 -9.00
C VAL A 52 26.97 -22.30 -10.32
N LEU A 53 27.47 -23.18 -11.18
CA LEU A 53 26.79 -23.55 -12.42
C LEU A 53 25.43 -24.23 -12.16
N GLY A 54 25.33 -25.07 -11.12
CA GLY A 54 24.06 -25.65 -10.69
C GLY A 54 23.05 -24.57 -10.28
N LEU A 55 23.48 -23.65 -9.41
CA LEU A 55 22.64 -22.52 -8.98
C LEU A 55 22.20 -21.65 -10.16
N LEU A 56 23.09 -21.37 -11.12
CA LEU A 56 22.75 -20.60 -12.32
C LEU A 56 21.74 -21.35 -13.19
N LYS A 57 21.89 -22.67 -13.36
CA LYS A 57 20.92 -23.50 -14.09
C LYS A 57 19.56 -23.54 -13.40
N ASP A 58 19.52 -23.66 -12.08
CA ASP A 58 18.28 -23.68 -11.31
C ASP A 58 17.58 -22.31 -11.38
N LEU A 59 18.35 -21.23 -11.28
CA LEU A 59 17.86 -19.86 -11.39
C LEU A 59 17.36 -19.58 -12.81
N GLN A 60 18.08 -20.02 -13.84
CA GLN A 60 17.62 -19.99 -15.22
C GLN A 60 16.31 -20.78 -15.37
N SER A 61 16.27 -22.04 -14.93
CA SER A 61 15.07 -22.88 -15.05
C SER A 61 13.85 -22.26 -14.36
N THR A 62 14.07 -21.56 -13.25
CA THR A 62 13.02 -20.85 -12.50
C THR A 62 12.55 -19.61 -13.25
N ILE A 63 13.46 -18.81 -13.79
CA ILE A 63 13.13 -17.63 -14.60
C ILE A 63 12.34 -18.02 -15.85
N PHE A 64 12.70 -19.14 -16.49
CA PHE A 64 12.06 -19.64 -17.70
C PHE A 64 10.79 -20.46 -17.43
N LYS A 65 10.32 -20.59 -16.17
CA LYS A 65 8.95 -21.08 -15.91
C LYS A 65 7.96 -20.12 -16.54
N SER A 66 6.99 -20.66 -17.30
CA SER A 66 6.02 -19.91 -18.12
C SER A 66 5.48 -18.66 -17.42
N ASP A 67 5.06 -18.79 -16.16
CA ASP A 67 4.37 -17.71 -15.46
C ASP A 67 5.34 -16.62 -14.98
N ILE A 68 6.54 -17.01 -14.55
CA ILE A 68 7.59 -16.06 -14.12
C ILE A 68 8.12 -15.32 -15.34
N PHE A 69 8.39 -16.02 -16.44
CA PHE A 69 8.87 -15.41 -17.68
C PHE A 69 7.86 -14.41 -18.25
N LYS A 70 6.56 -14.76 -18.27
CA LYS A 70 5.48 -13.85 -18.67
C LYS A 70 5.43 -12.60 -17.79
N ASN A 71 5.56 -12.75 -16.47
CA ASN A 71 5.57 -11.61 -15.55
C ASN A 71 6.79 -10.71 -15.77
N ILE A 72 7.97 -11.27 -16.04
CA ILE A 72 9.18 -10.49 -16.36
C ILE A 72 8.99 -9.73 -17.68
N MET A 73 8.46 -10.38 -18.72
CA MET A 73 8.17 -9.73 -20.01
C MET A 73 7.13 -8.62 -19.87
N LEU A 74 6.07 -8.84 -19.09
CA LEU A 74 5.03 -7.84 -18.84
C LEU A 74 5.59 -6.64 -18.06
N PHE A 75 6.44 -6.90 -17.06
CA PHE A 75 7.10 -5.84 -16.31
C PHE A 75 8.08 -5.03 -17.18
N ALA A 76 8.86 -5.70 -18.02
CA ALA A 76 9.75 -5.05 -18.99
C ALA A 76 8.95 -4.21 -20.01
N LEU A 77 7.81 -4.71 -20.48
CA LEU A 77 6.90 -3.98 -21.36
C LEU A 77 6.32 -2.74 -20.67
N ILE A 78 5.90 -2.85 -19.41
CA ILE A 78 5.42 -1.70 -18.62
C ILE A 78 6.53 -0.66 -18.50
N ILE A 79 7.75 -1.05 -18.12
CA ILE A 79 8.88 -0.11 -18.03
C ILE A 79 9.17 0.55 -19.37
N TYR A 80 9.16 -0.22 -20.46
CA TYR A 80 9.38 0.29 -21.81
C TYR A 80 8.30 1.30 -22.22
N LEU A 81 7.02 0.98 -22.03
CA LEU A 81 5.91 1.88 -22.32
C LEU A 81 6.00 3.15 -21.47
N VAL A 82 6.34 3.00 -20.20
CA VAL A 82 6.52 4.10 -19.26
C VAL A 82 7.75 4.96 -19.57
N SER A 83 8.77 4.41 -20.22
CA SER A 83 9.96 5.14 -20.64
C SER A 83 9.76 5.85 -21.99
N CYS A 84 9.03 5.22 -22.92
CA CYS A 84 8.76 5.77 -24.25
C CYS A 84 7.66 6.83 -24.24
N TYR A 85 6.61 6.62 -23.46
CA TYR A 85 5.63 7.65 -23.22
C TYR A 85 6.08 8.36 -21.95
N ASP A 86 6.32 9.68 -22.00
CA ASP A 86 6.61 10.57 -20.87
C ASP A 86 5.50 10.55 -19.78
N ILE A 87 4.69 9.48 -19.66
CA ILE A 87 3.67 9.19 -18.66
C ILE A 87 4.23 9.32 -17.25
N ILE A 88 5.46 8.86 -16.96
CA ILE A 88 6.05 9.13 -15.64
C ILE A 88 6.27 10.63 -15.45
N LYS A 89 6.80 11.36 -16.43
CA LYS A 89 6.96 12.82 -16.31
C LYS A 89 5.62 13.51 -16.17
N LYS A 90 4.61 13.15 -16.97
CA LYS A 90 3.24 13.68 -16.89
C LYS A 90 2.57 13.32 -15.57
N LEU A 91 2.76 12.12 -15.03
CA LEU A 91 2.30 11.74 -13.68
C LEU A 91 3.02 12.54 -12.62
N PHE A 92 4.33 12.74 -12.74
CA PHE A 92 5.10 13.58 -11.83
C PHE A 92 4.67 15.05 -11.91
N GLU A 93 4.36 15.54 -13.11
CA GLU A 93 3.80 16.88 -13.35
C GLU A 93 2.38 16.99 -12.81
N ILE A 94 1.54 15.96 -12.94
CA ILE A 94 0.20 15.91 -12.36
C ILE A 94 0.31 15.86 -10.83
N ILE A 95 1.19 15.06 -10.25
CA ILE A 95 1.43 15.02 -8.80
C ILE A 95 1.98 16.36 -8.30
N LYS A 96 2.91 16.97 -9.03
CA LYS A 96 3.45 18.31 -8.73
C LYS A 96 2.40 19.40 -8.92
N SER A 97 1.49 19.23 -9.88
CA SER A 97 0.35 20.10 -10.12
C SER A 97 -0.71 19.91 -9.06
N ILE A 98 -0.97 18.70 -8.56
CA ILE A 98 -1.84 18.45 -7.40
C ILE A 98 -1.24 19.07 -6.15
N ARG A 99 0.08 18.99 -5.97
CA ARG A 99 0.81 19.68 -4.91
C ARG A 99 0.76 21.21 -5.06
N LYS A 100 0.71 21.72 -6.29
CA LYS A 100 0.45 23.14 -6.58
C LYS A 100 -1.03 23.49 -6.51
N ILE A 101 -1.97 22.61 -6.80
CA ILE A 101 -3.43 22.85 -6.75
C ILE A 101 -3.90 22.82 -5.29
N GLY A 102 -3.21 22.09 -4.41
CA GLY A 102 -3.32 22.22 -2.96
C GLY A 102 -2.67 23.48 -2.37
N VAL A 103 -2.04 24.33 -3.20
CA VAL A 103 -1.43 25.61 -2.78
C VAL A 103 -1.99 26.81 -3.58
N ASN A 104 -2.48 26.59 -4.81
CA ASN A 104 -3.07 27.61 -5.69
C ASN A 104 -4.58 27.80 -5.48
N GLY A 105 -5.17 27.13 -4.49
CA GLY A 105 -6.46 27.51 -3.90
C GLY A 105 -6.33 28.33 -2.60
N ILE A 106 -5.08 28.53 -2.12
CA ILE A 106 -4.75 29.33 -0.93
C ILE A 106 -3.53 30.21 -1.27
N GLU A 107 -3.60 30.91 -2.40
CA GLU A 107 -2.95 32.22 -2.55
C GLU A 107 -4.02 33.30 -2.34
N ILE A 108 -4.78 33.18 -1.25
CA ILE A 108 -5.53 34.30 -0.68
C ILE A 108 -4.60 34.91 0.37
N CYS A 109 -3.87 35.94 -0.06
CA CYS A 109 -3.39 37.06 0.74
C CYS A 109 -2.92 36.75 2.17
N MET A 110 -1.76 36.09 2.32
CA MET A 110 -1.03 36.14 3.61
C MET A 110 -0.46 37.53 3.93
N GLU A 111 -0.48 38.48 3.00
CA GLU A 111 -0.19 39.90 3.29
C GLU A 111 -1.41 40.66 3.86
N GLY A 112 -2.65 40.25 3.55
CA GLY A 112 -3.86 40.90 4.06
C GLY A 112 -4.28 40.47 5.47
N LEU A 113 -3.65 39.40 6.01
CA LEU A 113 -3.94 38.85 7.34
C LEU A 113 -3.06 39.42 8.45
N LYS A 114 -2.01 40.19 8.12
CA LYS A 114 -1.19 40.89 9.13
C LYS A 114 -1.70 42.30 9.45
N GLU A 115 -2.40 42.97 8.53
CA GLU A 115 -2.96 44.30 8.79
C GLU A 115 -4.35 44.25 9.47
N ASN A 116 -5.09 43.14 9.37
CA ASN A 116 -6.44 43.04 9.97
C ASN A 116 -6.50 42.40 11.37
N LEU A 117 -5.35 42.11 12.00
CA LEU A 117 -5.31 41.57 13.37
C LEU A 117 -5.32 42.67 14.45
N GLU A 118 -5.15 43.94 14.09
CA GLU A 118 -5.28 45.06 15.04
C GLU A 118 -6.72 45.61 15.13
N ASP A 119 -7.53 45.49 14.08
CA ASP A 119 -8.93 45.98 14.07
C ASP A 119 -9.98 44.95 14.54
N GLN A 120 -9.60 43.70 14.82
CA GLN A 120 -10.54 42.67 15.28
C GLN A 120 -10.83 42.67 16.79
N ASN A 121 -10.20 43.52 17.59
CA ASN A 121 -10.56 43.65 19.01
C ASN A 121 -11.77 44.57 19.27
N GLU A 122 -12.20 45.39 18.31
CA GLU A 122 -13.40 46.24 18.47
C GLU A 122 -14.71 45.60 17.96
N VAL A 123 -14.65 44.57 17.11
CA VAL A 123 -15.87 43.92 16.57
C VAL A 123 -16.36 42.77 17.45
N VAL A 124 -15.52 42.21 18.34
CA VAL A 124 -15.90 41.13 19.27
C VAL A 124 -16.91 41.60 20.32
N GLU A 125 -16.99 42.90 20.63
CA GLU A 125 -18.05 43.42 21.51
C GLU A 125 -19.41 43.60 20.81
N LYS A 126 -19.47 43.63 19.47
CA LYS A 126 -20.73 43.72 18.71
C LYS A 126 -21.27 42.38 18.21
N LEU A 127 -20.53 41.27 18.40
CA LEU A 127 -20.96 39.90 18.08
C LEU A 127 -21.50 39.11 19.29
N LYS A 128 -21.81 39.78 20.41
CA LYS A 128 -22.59 39.16 21.50
C LYS A 128 -24.10 39.09 21.22
N GLU A 129 -24.54 39.43 20.01
CA GLU A 129 -25.88 39.15 19.49
C GLU A 129 -25.82 38.22 18.26
N VAL A 130 -25.07 37.12 18.34
CA VAL A 130 -25.20 36.04 17.35
C VAL A 130 -26.43 35.21 17.73
N LYS A 131 -27.50 35.41 16.96
CA LYS A 131 -28.67 34.52 16.93
C LYS A 131 -28.19 33.08 16.74
N GLU A 132 -28.80 32.15 17.50
CA GLU A 132 -28.61 30.72 17.30
C GLU A 132 -28.72 30.36 15.81
N PRO A 133 -27.86 29.48 15.27
CA PRO A 133 -27.98 29.05 13.89
C PRO A 133 -29.36 28.41 13.70
N ASN A 134 -30.09 28.88 12.68
CA ASN A 134 -31.38 28.30 12.29
C ASN A 134 -31.21 26.81 11.95
N GLU A 135 -32.24 26.00 12.20
CA GLU A 135 -32.19 24.53 12.04
C GLU A 135 -31.70 24.08 10.66
N SER A 136 -32.00 24.83 9.58
CA SER A 136 -31.61 24.46 8.22
C SER A 136 -30.10 24.47 7.97
N GLU A 137 -29.35 25.42 8.56
CA GLU A 137 -27.90 25.50 8.38
C GLU A 137 -27.17 24.40 9.17
N LYS A 138 -27.75 23.95 10.30
CA LYS A 138 -27.23 22.81 11.06
C LYS A 138 -27.43 21.48 10.32
N GLU A 139 -28.52 21.35 9.58
CA GLU A 139 -28.82 20.14 8.80
C GLU A 139 -27.88 19.99 7.59
N GLU A 140 -27.57 21.07 6.87
CA GLU A 140 -26.65 21.03 5.73
C GLU A 140 -25.22 20.63 6.13
N ILE A 141 -24.68 21.21 7.22
CA ILE A 141 -23.34 20.89 7.72
C ILE A 141 -23.26 19.40 8.13
N LYS A 142 -24.31 18.90 8.79
CA LYS A 142 -24.38 17.50 9.24
C LYS A 142 -24.43 16.52 8.07
N LEU A 143 -25.17 16.87 7.01
CA LEU A 143 -25.27 16.06 5.80
C LEU A 143 -23.93 15.94 5.05
N GLU A 144 -23.17 17.03 4.97
CA GLU A 144 -21.83 17.00 4.36
C GLU A 144 -20.84 16.14 5.16
N GLU A 145 -20.87 16.24 6.50
CA GLU A 145 -20.04 15.41 7.36
C GLU A 145 -20.36 13.92 7.21
N ASP A 146 -21.64 13.58 7.16
CA ASP A 146 -22.08 12.20 7.01
C ASP A 146 -21.71 11.63 5.63
N LYS A 147 -21.79 12.44 4.56
CA LYS A 147 -21.28 12.07 3.24
C LYS A 147 -19.77 11.79 3.25
N LYS A 148 -18.98 12.64 3.92
CA LYS A 148 -17.52 12.42 4.07
C LYS A 148 -17.21 11.12 4.82
N LYS A 149 -17.93 10.86 5.92
CA LYS A 149 -17.76 9.62 6.72
C LYS A 149 -18.10 8.37 5.91
N VAL A 150 -19.20 8.38 5.16
CA VAL A 150 -19.61 7.25 4.30
C VAL A 150 -18.59 7.02 3.18
N LYS A 151 -18.13 8.08 2.52
CA LYS A 151 -17.11 8.00 1.47
C LYS A 151 -15.82 7.38 1.98
N GLN A 152 -15.33 7.85 3.13
CA GLN A 152 -14.13 7.32 3.75
C GLN A 152 -14.29 5.83 4.10
N LEU A 153 -15.44 5.44 4.66
CA LEU A 153 -15.70 4.04 5.02
C LEU A 153 -15.70 3.09 3.81
N MET A 154 -16.25 3.54 2.67
CA MET A 154 -16.22 2.76 1.42
C MET A 154 -14.81 2.58 0.87
N LEU A 155 -13.95 3.59 1.03
CA LEU A 155 -12.54 3.53 0.59
C LEU A 155 -11.70 2.64 1.51
N ASP A 156 -11.88 2.78 2.83
CA ASP A 156 -11.09 2.04 3.83
C ASP A 156 -11.49 0.55 3.87
N CYS A 157 -12.74 0.23 3.53
CA CYS A 157 -13.27 -1.14 3.56
C CYS A 157 -13.92 -1.56 2.23
N PRO A 158 -13.13 -1.96 1.21
CA PRO A 158 -13.66 -2.42 -0.08
C PRO A 158 -14.66 -3.59 0.03
N SER A 159 -14.53 -4.43 1.06
CA SER A 159 -15.46 -5.53 1.32
C SER A 159 -16.89 -5.06 1.62
N ILE A 160 -17.05 -3.86 2.22
CA ILE A 160 -18.36 -3.25 2.51
C ILE A 160 -19.02 -2.78 1.22
N VAL A 161 -18.24 -2.27 0.27
CA VAL A 161 -18.74 -1.86 -1.05
C VAL A 161 -19.46 -3.00 -1.76
N ASN A 162 -18.89 -4.22 -1.72
CA ASN A 162 -19.53 -5.42 -2.28
C ASN A 162 -20.86 -5.78 -1.60
N ILE A 163 -21.04 -5.43 -0.32
CA ILE A 163 -22.30 -5.63 0.39
C ILE A 163 -23.30 -4.55 -0.03
N ILE A 164 -22.86 -3.30 -0.13
CA ILE A 164 -23.70 -2.18 -0.58
C ILE A 164 -24.23 -2.44 -2.00
N ASP A 165 -23.37 -2.91 -2.90
CA ASP A 165 -23.74 -3.28 -4.27
C ASP A 165 -24.86 -4.33 -4.30
N LYS A 166 -24.81 -5.32 -3.41
CA LYS A 166 -25.86 -6.33 -3.28
C LYS A 166 -27.22 -5.75 -2.85
N PHE A 167 -27.23 -4.73 -2.00
CA PHE A 167 -28.46 -4.06 -1.59
C PHE A 167 -28.99 -3.10 -2.66
N ILE A 168 -28.11 -2.30 -3.28
CA ILE A 168 -28.49 -1.23 -4.21
C ILE A 168 -28.82 -1.78 -5.59
N ASN A 169 -27.95 -2.60 -6.16
CA ASN A 169 -28.05 -3.05 -7.56
C ASN A 169 -28.68 -4.44 -7.69
N LEU A 170 -28.33 -5.37 -6.79
CA LEU A 170 -28.84 -6.74 -6.85
C LEU A 170 -30.14 -6.96 -6.05
N GLY A 171 -30.60 -5.95 -5.30
CA GLY A 171 -31.89 -5.98 -4.60
C GLY A 171 -32.00 -7.02 -3.49
N TYR A 172 -30.89 -7.41 -2.87
CA TYR A 172 -30.89 -8.35 -1.74
C TYR A 172 -31.65 -7.74 -0.55
N ARG A 173 -32.54 -8.54 0.05
CA ARG A 173 -33.32 -8.12 1.23
C ARG A 173 -32.62 -8.38 2.55
N SER A 174 -31.62 -9.26 2.57
CA SER A 174 -30.84 -9.57 3.77
C SER A 174 -29.58 -10.32 3.36
N ILE A 175 -28.47 -10.08 4.08
CA ILE A 175 -27.17 -10.70 3.85
C ILE A 175 -26.66 -11.27 5.18
N LYS A 176 -26.21 -12.53 5.15
CA LYS A 176 -25.67 -13.22 6.33
C LYS A 176 -24.15 -13.31 6.22
N ILE A 177 -23.45 -12.78 7.23
CA ILE A 177 -22.00 -12.84 7.35
C ILE A 177 -21.64 -13.78 8.50
N PRO A 178 -20.98 -14.92 8.23
CA PRO A 178 -20.45 -15.78 9.30
C PRO A 178 -19.53 -15.01 10.25
N LEU A 179 -19.66 -15.24 11.56
CA LEU A 179 -18.83 -14.56 12.57
C LEU A 179 -17.32 -14.83 12.38
N SER A 180 -16.94 -15.91 11.71
CA SER A 180 -15.55 -16.20 11.34
C SER A 180 -14.90 -15.15 10.43
N TYR A 181 -15.70 -14.34 9.72
CA TYR A 181 -15.20 -13.23 8.90
C TYR A 181 -15.02 -11.91 9.68
N VAL A 182 -15.29 -11.92 10.98
CA VAL A 182 -15.13 -10.78 11.88
C VAL A 182 -14.04 -11.11 12.90
N PRO A 183 -13.00 -10.26 13.11
CA PRO A 183 -12.75 -8.98 12.45
C PRO A 183 -11.96 -9.10 11.12
N SER A 184 -11.66 -10.32 10.67
CA SER A 184 -10.68 -10.59 9.60
C SER A 184 -10.98 -9.92 8.26
N LYS A 185 -12.26 -9.83 7.88
CA LYS A 185 -12.72 -9.20 6.64
C LYS A 185 -13.66 -8.02 6.88
N TYR A 186 -14.34 -7.98 8.02
CA TYR A 186 -15.29 -6.94 8.40
C TYR A 186 -15.14 -6.59 9.87
N LYS A 187 -15.19 -5.31 10.23
CA LYS A 187 -15.40 -4.87 11.62
C LYS A 187 -16.89 -4.65 11.84
N VAL A 188 -17.41 -5.11 12.98
CA VAL A 188 -18.84 -4.95 13.33
C VAL A 188 -19.21 -3.47 13.37
N GLU A 189 -18.35 -2.65 13.98
CA GLU A 189 -18.50 -1.19 14.10
C GLU A 189 -18.70 -0.51 12.74
N ASP A 190 -18.00 -0.98 11.70
CA ASP A 190 -18.10 -0.40 10.36
C ASP A 190 -19.37 -0.86 9.62
N LEU A 191 -19.82 -2.09 9.89
CA LEU A 191 -21.11 -2.58 9.40
C LEU A 191 -22.28 -1.84 10.06
N GLU A 192 -22.22 -1.59 11.37
CA GLU A 192 -23.25 -0.87 12.12
C GLU A 192 -23.41 0.58 11.67
N LYS A 193 -22.36 1.22 11.14
CA LYS A 193 -22.45 2.57 10.60
C LYS A 193 -23.38 2.65 9.38
N ILE A 194 -23.41 1.62 8.54
CA ILE A 194 -24.18 1.63 7.28
C ILE A 194 -25.47 0.81 7.36
N PHE A 195 -25.44 -0.34 8.03
CA PHE A 195 -26.50 -1.33 8.00
C PHE A 195 -27.22 -1.44 9.34
N GLN A 196 -28.49 -1.82 9.27
CA GLN A 196 -29.19 -2.40 10.42
C GLN A 196 -28.75 -3.85 10.57
N ILE A 197 -28.16 -4.17 11.71
CA ILE A 197 -27.57 -5.48 11.97
C ILE A 197 -28.31 -6.23 13.08
N GLU A 198 -28.39 -7.55 12.94
CA GLU A 198 -28.88 -8.47 13.98
C GLU A 198 -27.81 -9.55 14.20
N ILE A 199 -27.29 -9.66 15.43
CA ILE A 199 -26.27 -10.64 15.78
C ILE A 199 -26.95 -11.94 16.23
N LYS A 200 -26.74 -13.02 15.48
CA LYS A 200 -27.19 -14.38 15.80
C LYS A 200 -25.99 -15.24 16.20
N LYS A 201 -26.26 -16.38 16.87
CA LYS A 201 -25.24 -17.25 17.50
C LYS A 201 -23.99 -17.54 16.66
N SER A 202 -24.08 -17.62 15.34
CA SER A 202 -22.95 -17.92 14.44
C SER A 202 -22.78 -16.93 13.27
N MET A 203 -23.61 -15.88 13.19
CA MET A 203 -23.64 -14.98 12.04
C MET A 203 -24.17 -13.59 12.39
N ILE A 204 -23.69 -12.58 11.68
CA ILE A 204 -24.26 -11.24 11.64
C ILE A 204 -25.19 -11.16 10.44
N GLN A 205 -26.46 -10.86 10.68
CA GLN A 205 -27.45 -10.63 9.64
C GLN A 205 -27.55 -9.12 9.37
N LEU A 206 -27.38 -8.72 8.13
CA LEU A 206 -27.59 -7.36 7.65
C LEU A 206 -28.95 -7.31 6.95
N ASP A 207 -29.89 -6.52 7.44
CA ASP A 207 -31.26 -6.52 6.90
C ASP A 207 -31.46 -5.42 5.87
N LYS A 208 -30.96 -4.22 6.13
CA LYS A 208 -31.06 -3.10 5.19
C LYS A 208 -30.02 -2.05 5.48
N ILE A 209 -29.76 -1.21 4.49
CA ILE A 209 -29.08 0.07 4.72
C ILE A 209 -29.98 0.91 5.63
N LYS A 210 -29.37 1.59 6.60
CA LYS A 210 -30.06 2.48 7.53
C LYS A 210 -30.85 3.57 6.76
N PRO A 211 -32.17 3.71 6.98
CA PRO A 211 -33.01 4.65 6.24
C PRO A 211 -32.48 6.09 6.26
N GLU A 212 -31.95 6.52 7.41
CA GLU A 212 -31.44 7.87 7.65
C GLU A 212 -30.24 8.25 6.75
N ILE A 213 -29.44 7.27 6.30
CA ILE A 213 -28.25 7.50 5.46
C ILE A 213 -28.36 6.83 4.09
N SER A 214 -29.49 6.18 3.79
CA SER A 214 -29.65 5.38 2.57
C SER A 214 -29.45 6.20 1.30
N ALA A 215 -29.92 7.46 1.28
CA ALA A 215 -29.72 8.36 0.15
C ALA A 215 -28.23 8.70 -0.04
N ILE A 216 -27.57 9.11 1.06
CA ILE A 216 -26.14 9.46 1.07
C ILE A 216 -25.28 8.27 0.63
N VAL A 217 -25.59 7.06 1.10
CA VAL A 217 -24.89 5.84 0.73
C VAL A 217 -25.06 5.54 -0.75
N ALA A 218 -26.27 5.66 -1.30
CA ALA A 218 -26.52 5.42 -2.71
C ALA A 218 -25.83 6.44 -3.62
N ASP A 219 -25.89 7.72 -3.26
CA ASP A 219 -25.25 8.78 -4.02
C ASP A 219 -23.73 8.66 -4.00
N THR A 220 -23.16 8.36 -2.83
CA THR A 220 -21.71 8.15 -2.68
C THR A 220 -21.24 6.92 -3.44
N PHE A 221 -22.02 5.83 -3.42
CA PHE A 221 -21.72 4.62 -4.18
C PHE A 221 -21.70 4.92 -5.69
N ARG A 222 -22.73 5.60 -6.22
CA ARG A 222 -22.79 5.98 -7.64
C ARG A 222 -21.68 6.95 -8.04
N GLU A 223 -21.36 7.92 -7.17
CA GLU A 223 -20.26 8.85 -7.39
C GLU A 223 -18.93 8.09 -7.52
N LEU A 224 -18.61 7.22 -6.57
CA LEU A 224 -17.36 6.44 -6.58
C LEU A 224 -17.30 5.44 -7.76
N GLU A 225 -18.43 4.85 -8.14
CA GLU A 225 -18.55 3.97 -9.30
C GLU A 225 -18.28 4.75 -10.60
N SER A 226 -18.89 5.92 -10.76
CA SER A 226 -18.71 6.77 -11.94
C SER A 226 -17.27 7.27 -12.11
N MET A 227 -16.54 7.42 -11.00
CA MET A 227 -15.12 7.77 -10.97
C MET A 227 -14.20 6.56 -11.22
N GLY A 228 -14.73 5.34 -11.32
CA GLY A 228 -13.94 4.11 -11.49
C GLY A 228 -13.12 3.72 -10.25
N ILE A 229 -13.48 4.27 -9.07
CA ILE A 229 -12.79 3.98 -7.80
C ILE A 229 -13.28 2.66 -7.22
N ILE A 230 -14.57 2.37 -7.37
CA ILE A 230 -15.18 1.10 -7.01
C ILE A 230 -15.83 0.45 -8.23
N TYR A 231 -15.94 -0.88 -8.20
CA TYR A 231 -16.52 -1.68 -9.29
C TYR A 231 -17.68 -2.52 -8.74
N ARG A 232 -18.67 -2.82 -9.60
CA ARG A 232 -19.73 -3.77 -9.26
C ARG A 232 -19.12 -5.14 -8.98
N GLY A 233 -19.57 -5.77 -7.90
CA GLY A 233 -19.25 -7.16 -7.61
C GLY A 233 -20.03 -8.04 -8.57
N SER A 234 -19.33 -8.63 -9.54
CA SER A 234 -19.84 -9.70 -10.40
C SER A 234 -20.32 -10.91 -9.60
#